data_AF-A0A510K6W8-F1
#
_entry.id   AF-A0A510K6W8-F1
#
_cell.length_a   1.000
_cell.length_b   1.000
_cell.length_c   1.000
_cell.angle_alpha   90.00
_cell.angle_beta   90.00
_cell.angle_gamma   90.00
#
_symmetry.space_group_name_H-M   'P 1'
#
loop_
_entity.id
_entity.type
_entity.pdbx_description
1 polymer ?
#
loop_
_entity_poly.entity_id
_entity_poly.type
_entity_poly.pdbx_seq_one_letter_code
_entity_poly.pdbx_strand_id
1 'polypeptide(L)'
;MNERFMDMLKEYLKKNERKAIGYSEEEITKIEKLYDIEVKGDFREFLKYAGRCDGDLLGDDPVILYRQTWSIQSYLRKNYFNFIDEDYTVLHGDLQKKPFIFSIEMETYYFYIRTADDDLKVYCFDENEEILKDTGMNFNEYMVDLVERYNPELKPTLDFSTVGELMVQCDTSEKRIIGLKEIREYVSSERKETSEIFILFEKYLEKSKKKFTGYNDDEIRGIEELYDIEVKGDFREYLSIAGKSLGGLLGKKEFLLYSDIGVRERILLQFSLEKELRENELYDIVDEKFFILDYKNNSEYIFITTKNNGKIYYYNKDRKILKEVENNFNDYIVKLIKKYNRSLVEIKNDITSGNILNII
;
A
#
# COMPACT_ATOMS: atom_id res chain seq x y z
N MET A 1 -24.13 -19.64 27.73
CA MET A 1 -24.08 -18.20 27.37
C MET A 1 -23.03 -18.15 26.29
N ASN A 2 -23.35 -17.73 25.05
CA ASN A 2 -22.29 -17.63 24.03
C ASN A 2 -21.40 -16.47 24.47
N GLU A 3 -20.21 -16.77 25.00
CA GLU A 3 -19.27 -15.75 25.42
C GLU A 3 -18.85 -14.94 24.21
N ARG A 4 -18.77 -13.62 24.39
CA ARG A 4 -18.34 -12.70 23.32
C ARG A 4 -16.93 -12.24 23.64
N PHE A 5 -16.05 -12.28 22.65
CA PHE A 5 -14.69 -11.78 22.77
C PHE A 5 -14.65 -10.36 23.33
N MET A 6 -15.56 -9.51 22.86
CA MET A 6 -15.66 -8.12 23.31
C MET A 6 -15.98 -7.96 24.80
N ASP A 7 -16.63 -8.93 25.43
CA ASP A 7 -16.93 -8.90 26.86
C ASP A 7 -15.69 -9.33 27.67
N MET A 8 -14.97 -10.36 27.22
CA MET A 8 -13.67 -10.76 27.81
C MET A 8 -12.64 -9.62 27.71
N LEU A 9 -12.58 -8.95 26.56
CA LEU A 9 -11.71 -7.79 26.34
C LEU A 9 -12.02 -6.66 27.33
N LYS A 10 -13.30 -6.31 27.50
CA LYS A 10 -13.70 -5.26 28.47
C LYS A 10 -13.32 -5.62 29.90
N GLU A 11 -13.52 -6.88 30.29
CA GLU A 11 -13.12 -7.36 31.61
C GLU A 11 -11.60 -7.24 31.80
N TYR A 12 -10.84 -7.77 30.84
CA TYR A 12 -9.38 -7.72 30.82
C TYR A 12 -8.85 -6.30 30.95
N LEU A 13 -9.32 -5.38 30.10
CA LEU A 13 -8.86 -3.99 30.07
C LEU A 13 -9.12 -3.29 31.42
N LYS A 14 -10.30 -3.52 32.01
CA LYS A 14 -10.65 -2.95 33.31
C LYS A 14 -9.81 -3.54 34.44
N LYS A 15 -9.64 -4.86 34.46
CA LYS A 15 -8.89 -5.60 35.50
C LYS A 15 -7.41 -5.19 35.53
N ASN A 16 -6.84 -4.95 34.36
CA ASN A 16 -5.40 -4.71 34.20
C ASN A 16 -5.04 -3.24 33.91
N GLU A 17 -6.01 -2.32 34.01
CA GLU A 17 -5.83 -0.88 33.73
C GLU A 17 -5.20 -0.59 32.35
N ARG A 18 -5.56 -1.42 31.35
CA ARG A 18 -5.09 -1.33 29.96
C ARG A 18 -6.07 -0.57 29.08
N LYS A 19 -5.62 -0.23 27.87
CA LYS A 19 -6.45 0.36 26.81
C LYS A 19 -6.27 -0.40 25.51
N ALA A 20 -7.38 -0.66 24.82
CA ALA A 20 -7.37 -1.08 23.44
C ALA A 20 -7.42 0.14 22.52
N ILE A 21 -6.96 -0.05 21.29
CA ILE A 21 -6.93 0.95 20.23
C ILE A 21 -7.53 0.31 18.98
N GLY A 22 -8.49 0.98 18.36
CA GLY A 22 -9.09 0.52 17.11
C GLY A 22 -9.07 1.58 16.01
N TYR A 23 -9.72 1.25 14.91
CA TYR A 23 -9.85 2.06 13.72
C TYR A 23 -11.12 2.92 13.75
N SER A 24 -11.02 4.15 13.25
CA SER A 24 -12.18 4.98 12.94
C SER A 24 -12.95 4.42 11.73
N GLU A 25 -14.20 4.82 11.54
CA GLU A 25 -15.02 4.36 10.40
C GLU A 25 -14.41 4.76 9.04
N GLU A 26 -13.74 5.92 8.98
CA GLU A 26 -13.03 6.36 7.78
C GLU A 26 -11.84 5.46 7.47
N GLU A 27 -11.07 5.06 8.50
CA GLU A 27 -9.94 4.15 8.35
C GLU A 27 -10.40 2.74 7.97
N ILE A 28 -11.49 2.25 8.58
CA ILE A 28 -12.09 0.96 8.20
C ILE A 28 -12.47 0.95 6.72
N THR A 29 -13.06 2.04 6.21
CA THR A 29 -13.41 2.16 4.79
C THR A 29 -12.17 2.10 3.88
N LYS A 30 -11.04 2.68 4.32
CA LYS A 30 -9.76 2.60 3.60
C LYS A 30 -9.19 1.17 3.66
N ILE A 31 -9.25 0.50 4.81
CA ILE A 31 -8.82 -0.89 4.96
C ILE A 31 -9.64 -1.83 4.05
N GLU A 32 -10.97 -1.68 4.01
CA GLU A 32 -11.84 -2.46 3.11
C GLU A 32 -11.37 -2.40 1.66
N LYS A 33 -11.02 -1.22 1.18
CA LYS A 33 -10.53 -1.01 -0.18
C LYS A 33 -9.10 -1.49 -0.42
N LEU A 34 -8.22 -1.31 0.56
CA LEU A 34 -6.81 -1.68 0.44
C LEU A 34 -6.62 -3.20 0.42
N TYR A 35 -7.39 -3.93 1.24
CA TYR A 35 -7.34 -5.39 1.31
C TYR A 35 -8.38 -6.06 0.41
N ASP A 36 -9.37 -5.32 -0.09
CA ASP A 36 -10.56 -5.81 -0.84
C ASP A 36 -11.36 -6.81 -0.01
N ILE A 37 -11.86 -6.32 1.12
CA ILE A 37 -12.60 -7.08 2.11
C ILE A 37 -13.89 -6.34 2.49
N GLU A 38 -14.80 -7.06 3.15
CA GLU A 38 -16.05 -6.52 3.68
C GLU A 38 -16.03 -6.53 5.22
N VAL A 39 -15.93 -5.36 5.83
CA VAL A 39 -15.83 -5.24 7.28
C VAL A 39 -17.23 -5.11 7.89
N LYS A 40 -17.75 -6.25 8.36
CA LYS A 40 -19.09 -6.40 8.94
C LYS A 40 -19.10 -7.20 10.25
N GLY A 41 -20.26 -7.24 10.91
CA GLY A 41 -20.49 -8.08 12.10
C GLY A 41 -19.48 -7.89 13.23
N ASP A 42 -19.12 -8.98 13.90
CA ASP A 42 -18.15 -8.99 14.99
C ASP A 42 -16.74 -8.58 14.53
N PHE A 43 -16.38 -8.81 13.27
CA PHE A 43 -15.10 -8.35 12.72
C PHE A 43 -15.01 -6.82 12.65
N ARG A 44 -16.11 -6.14 12.30
CA ARG A 44 -16.18 -4.68 12.36
C ARG A 44 -16.07 -4.15 13.79
N GLU A 45 -16.77 -4.79 14.73
CA GLU A 45 -16.69 -4.42 16.15
C GLU A 45 -15.25 -4.58 16.65
N PHE A 46 -14.59 -5.69 16.32
CA PHE A 46 -13.19 -5.91 16.63
C PHE A 46 -12.28 -4.83 16.05
N LEU A 47 -12.34 -4.55 14.73
CA LEU A 47 -11.47 -3.53 14.14
C LEU A 47 -11.68 -2.15 14.76
N LYS A 48 -12.91 -1.80 15.12
CA LYS A 48 -13.26 -0.52 15.73
C LYS A 48 -12.72 -0.34 17.14
N TYR A 49 -12.67 -1.40 17.94
CA TYR A 49 -12.31 -1.30 19.35
C TYR A 49 -10.89 -1.80 19.67
N ALA A 50 -10.40 -2.78 18.92
CA ALA A 50 -9.14 -3.45 19.16
C ALA A 50 -8.29 -3.64 17.90
N GLY A 51 -8.72 -3.18 16.72
CA GLY A 51 -8.03 -3.50 15.45
C GLY A 51 -6.54 -3.13 15.38
N ARG A 52 -6.07 -2.17 16.18
CA ARG A 52 -4.65 -1.80 16.28
C ARG A 52 -3.95 -2.40 17.49
N CYS A 53 -4.69 -2.60 18.57
CA CYS A 53 -4.19 -3.07 19.85
C CYS A 53 -5.35 -3.52 20.73
N ASP A 54 -5.28 -4.72 21.30
CA ASP A 54 -6.25 -5.24 22.27
C ASP A 54 -5.85 -4.95 23.74
N GLY A 55 -4.84 -4.11 23.95
CA GLY A 55 -4.26 -3.87 25.26
C GLY A 55 -3.35 -5.00 25.74
N ASP A 56 -2.86 -5.83 24.82
CA ASP A 56 -1.97 -6.97 25.05
C ASP A 56 -2.68 -8.16 25.74
N LEU A 57 -3.93 -8.40 25.35
CA LEU A 57 -4.73 -9.54 25.79
C LEU A 57 -4.26 -10.83 25.09
N LEU A 58 -4.19 -10.79 23.76
CA LEU A 58 -3.63 -11.86 22.93
C LEU A 58 -2.24 -11.50 22.43
N GLY A 59 -1.93 -10.21 22.28
CA GLY A 59 -0.65 -9.76 21.74
C GLY A 59 -0.45 -10.18 20.28
N ASP A 60 0.78 -10.09 19.79
CA ASP A 60 1.12 -10.29 18.37
C ASP A 60 1.45 -11.73 17.96
N ASP A 61 1.41 -12.67 18.92
CA ASP A 61 1.74 -14.07 18.68
C ASP A 61 0.62 -14.77 17.89
N PRO A 62 -0.63 -14.90 18.40
CA PRO A 62 -1.72 -15.47 17.63
C PRO A 62 -2.38 -14.47 16.67
N VAL A 63 -2.48 -13.18 17.03
CA VAL A 63 -3.16 -12.16 16.21
C VAL A 63 -2.12 -11.36 15.46
N ILE A 64 -1.90 -11.74 14.20
CA ILE A 64 -0.80 -11.15 13.42
C ILE A 64 -0.95 -9.66 13.24
N LEU A 65 -2.16 -9.10 13.32
CA LEU A 65 -2.44 -7.68 13.11
C LEU A 65 -1.65 -6.74 14.02
N TYR A 66 -1.18 -7.23 15.19
CA TYR A 66 -0.41 -6.44 16.15
C TYR A 66 1.11 -6.60 16.00
N ARG A 67 1.56 -7.42 15.03
CA ARG A 67 2.98 -7.75 14.85
C ARG A 67 3.76 -6.55 14.33
N GLN A 68 4.58 -5.99 15.21
CA GLN A 68 5.38 -4.79 14.93
C GLN A 68 6.50 -5.02 13.91
N THR A 69 6.94 -6.27 13.74
CA THR A 69 7.98 -6.63 12.77
C THR A 69 7.47 -6.69 11.33
N TRP A 70 6.15 -6.63 11.12
CA TRP A 70 5.56 -6.66 9.80
C TRP A 70 5.21 -5.26 9.33
N SER A 71 5.72 -4.89 8.15
CA SER A 71 5.27 -3.68 7.46
C SER A 71 3.87 -3.89 6.88
N ILE A 72 3.17 -2.79 6.58
CA ILE A 72 1.89 -2.81 5.84
C ILE A 72 2.04 -3.59 4.53
N GLN A 73 3.18 -3.42 3.86
CA GLN A 73 3.51 -4.16 2.65
C GLN A 73 3.51 -5.67 2.90
N SER A 74 4.09 -6.16 4.00
CA SER A 74 4.08 -7.58 4.37
C SER A 74 2.67 -8.11 4.63
N TYR A 75 1.82 -7.34 5.34
CA TYR A 75 0.42 -7.71 5.56
C TYR A 75 -0.36 -7.84 4.27
N LEU A 76 -0.24 -6.85 3.38
CA LEU A 76 -0.89 -6.87 2.08
C LEU A 76 -0.39 -8.01 1.20
N ARG A 77 0.92 -8.22 1.19
CA ARG A 77 1.56 -9.30 0.45
C ARG A 77 1.00 -10.64 0.93
N LYS A 78 0.95 -10.89 2.24
CA LYS A 78 0.43 -12.14 2.80
C LYS A 78 -1.07 -12.33 2.54
N ASN A 79 -1.88 -11.27 2.70
CA ASN A 79 -3.32 -11.33 2.41
C ASN A 79 -3.65 -11.46 0.92
N TYR A 80 -2.72 -11.17 0.02
CA TYR A 80 -2.92 -11.33 -1.42
C TYR A 80 -2.28 -12.62 -1.96
N PHE A 81 -0.97 -12.79 -1.77
CA PHE A 81 -0.22 -13.87 -2.42
C PHE A 81 -0.68 -15.25 -1.99
N ASN A 82 -1.02 -15.47 -0.72
CA ASN A 82 -1.48 -16.80 -0.28
C ASN A 82 -2.68 -17.29 -1.11
N PHE A 83 -3.52 -16.39 -1.63
CA PHE A 83 -4.73 -16.75 -2.39
C PHE A 83 -4.56 -16.73 -3.92
N ILE A 84 -3.42 -16.25 -4.42
CA ILE A 84 -3.15 -16.17 -5.86
C ILE A 84 -1.85 -16.86 -6.28
N ASP A 85 -1.05 -17.35 -5.32
CA ASP A 85 0.20 -18.06 -5.64
C ASP A 85 -0.12 -19.39 -6.33
N GLU A 86 0.59 -19.68 -7.40
CA GLU A 86 0.37 -20.89 -8.20
C GLU A 86 0.59 -22.17 -7.38
N ASP A 87 1.42 -22.08 -6.34
CA ASP A 87 1.71 -23.19 -5.43
C ASP A 87 0.50 -23.52 -4.52
N TYR A 88 -0.36 -22.54 -4.19
CA TYR A 88 -1.48 -22.73 -3.26
C TYR A 88 -2.85 -22.72 -3.94
N THR A 89 -3.00 -23.57 -4.97
CA THR A 89 -4.24 -23.65 -5.78
C THR A 89 -5.51 -23.91 -4.95
N VAL A 90 -5.41 -24.57 -3.80
CA VAL A 90 -6.55 -24.83 -2.90
C VAL A 90 -7.19 -23.54 -2.37
N LEU A 91 -6.43 -22.44 -2.29
CA LEU A 91 -6.90 -21.13 -1.82
C LEU A 91 -7.51 -20.27 -2.92
N HIS A 92 -7.27 -20.58 -4.20
CA HIS A 92 -7.75 -19.75 -5.33
C HIS A 92 -9.27 -19.65 -5.38
N GLY A 93 -9.98 -20.71 -4.98
CA GLY A 93 -11.44 -20.73 -4.92
C GLY A 93 -12.02 -19.71 -3.95
N ASP A 94 -11.24 -19.32 -2.92
CA ASP A 94 -11.67 -18.40 -1.88
C ASP A 94 -11.35 -16.94 -2.19
N LEU A 95 -10.58 -16.64 -3.25
CA LEU A 95 -10.26 -15.26 -3.60
C LEU A 95 -11.51 -14.40 -3.81
N GLN A 96 -12.54 -14.97 -4.45
CA GLN A 96 -13.84 -14.30 -4.67
C GLN A 96 -14.66 -14.11 -3.37
N LYS A 97 -14.25 -14.79 -2.30
CA LYS A 97 -14.84 -14.68 -0.96
C LYS A 97 -14.19 -13.60 -0.10
N LYS A 98 -13.27 -12.82 -0.70
CA LYS A 98 -12.57 -11.72 -0.05
C LYS A 98 -11.94 -12.15 1.27
N PRO A 99 -10.98 -13.09 1.23
CA PRO A 99 -10.44 -13.68 2.43
C PRO A 99 -9.55 -12.67 3.16
N PHE A 100 -9.53 -12.74 4.49
CA PHE A 100 -8.67 -11.90 5.31
C PHE A 100 -7.97 -12.73 6.39
N ILE A 101 -6.66 -12.87 6.27
CA ILE A 101 -5.80 -13.55 7.23
C ILE A 101 -5.58 -12.62 8.41
N PHE A 102 -5.98 -13.06 9.60
CA PHE A 102 -5.88 -12.29 10.84
C PHE A 102 -5.08 -13.02 11.93
N SER A 103 -4.78 -14.31 11.73
CA SER A 103 -4.01 -15.11 12.67
C SER A 103 -3.11 -16.13 11.95
N ILE A 104 -1.92 -16.34 12.49
CA ILE A 104 -0.97 -17.37 12.02
C ILE A 104 -0.44 -18.07 13.26
N GLU A 105 -0.76 -19.36 13.42
CA GLU A 105 -0.28 -20.18 14.53
C GLU A 105 0.82 -21.14 14.05
N MET A 106 1.83 -21.38 14.89
CA MET A 106 2.98 -22.26 14.60
C MET A 106 3.65 -21.98 13.24
N GLU A 107 3.63 -20.71 12.82
CA GLU A 107 4.21 -20.19 11.56
C GLU A 107 3.62 -20.75 10.26
N THR A 108 2.83 -21.83 10.31
CA THR A 108 2.40 -22.63 9.15
C THR A 108 0.89 -22.83 9.06
N TYR A 109 0.12 -22.49 10.12
CA TYR A 109 -1.34 -22.52 10.10
C TYR A 109 -1.89 -21.11 9.93
N TYR A 110 -2.47 -20.84 8.76
CA TYR A 110 -3.01 -19.53 8.41
C TYR A 110 -4.52 -19.52 8.63
N PHE A 111 -4.97 -18.70 9.57
CA PHE A 111 -6.38 -18.55 9.90
C PHE A 111 -6.94 -17.28 9.27
N TYR A 112 -8.03 -17.45 8.53
CA TYR A 112 -8.66 -16.36 7.81
C TYR A 112 -10.19 -16.46 7.83
N ILE A 113 -10.82 -15.31 7.66
CA ILE A 113 -12.27 -15.21 7.45
C ILE A 113 -12.59 -14.95 5.98
N ARG A 114 -13.71 -15.49 5.51
CA ARG A 114 -14.30 -15.12 4.21
C ARG A 114 -15.21 -13.92 4.41
N THR A 115 -14.71 -12.72 4.15
CA THR A 115 -15.45 -11.50 4.54
C THR A 115 -16.70 -11.24 3.69
N ALA A 116 -16.77 -11.81 2.48
CA ALA A 116 -17.99 -11.75 1.68
C ALA A 116 -19.14 -12.61 2.26
N ASP A 117 -18.83 -13.67 3.02
CA ASP A 117 -19.85 -14.55 3.61
C ASP A 117 -20.43 -13.90 4.90
N ASP A 118 -21.72 -14.08 5.15
CA ASP A 118 -22.40 -13.40 6.27
C ASP A 118 -22.07 -14.00 7.65
N ASP A 119 -21.66 -15.26 7.69
CA ASP A 119 -21.36 -15.98 8.93
C ASP A 119 -19.97 -15.70 9.50
N LEU A 120 -19.09 -15.05 8.71
CA LEU A 120 -17.69 -14.78 9.06
C LEU A 120 -16.99 -16.01 9.64
N LYS A 121 -17.23 -17.18 9.04
CA LYS A 121 -16.56 -18.42 9.42
C LYS A 121 -15.05 -18.32 9.29
N VAL A 122 -14.36 -18.94 10.23
CA VAL A 122 -12.90 -19.05 10.25
C VAL A 122 -12.47 -20.36 9.60
N TYR A 123 -11.58 -20.23 8.64
CA TYR A 123 -10.93 -21.32 7.95
C TYR A 123 -9.45 -21.36 8.32
N CYS A 124 -8.88 -22.57 8.32
CA CYS A 124 -7.47 -22.82 8.56
C CYS A 124 -6.84 -23.43 7.31
N PHE A 125 -5.81 -22.79 6.79
CA PHE A 125 -4.94 -23.34 5.77
C PHE A 125 -3.64 -23.83 6.42
N ASP A 126 -3.38 -25.13 6.28
CA ASP A 126 -2.13 -25.77 6.69
C ASP A 126 -1.16 -25.71 5.52
N GLU A 127 -0.12 -24.89 5.62
CA GLU A 127 0.87 -24.70 4.56
C GLU A 127 1.73 -25.94 4.30
N ASN A 128 1.95 -26.80 5.30
CA ASN A 128 2.78 -28.00 5.13
C ASN A 128 2.04 -29.11 4.39
N GLU A 129 0.76 -29.30 4.71
CA GLU A 129 -0.08 -30.34 4.11
C GLU A 129 -0.88 -29.82 2.90
N GLU A 130 -0.90 -28.51 2.68
CA GLU A 130 -1.71 -27.81 1.67
C GLU A 130 -3.22 -28.10 1.80
N ILE A 131 -3.70 -28.26 3.04
CA ILE A 131 -5.10 -28.61 3.32
C ILE A 131 -5.85 -27.41 3.89
N LEU A 132 -7.01 -27.12 3.30
CA LEU A 132 -7.98 -26.16 3.81
C LEU A 132 -9.04 -26.85 4.69
N LYS A 133 -9.26 -26.33 5.91
CA LYS A 133 -10.22 -26.84 6.88
C LYS A 133 -11.19 -25.75 7.35
N ASP A 134 -12.49 -26.04 7.38
CA ASP A 134 -13.48 -25.27 8.16
C ASP A 134 -13.24 -25.59 9.64
N THR A 135 -12.99 -24.57 10.46
CA THR A 135 -12.74 -24.77 11.90
C THR A 135 -14.02 -25.10 12.67
N GLY A 136 -15.18 -24.88 12.07
CA GLY A 136 -16.48 -24.97 12.71
C GLY A 136 -16.83 -23.73 13.56
N MET A 137 -15.96 -22.72 13.60
CA MET A 137 -16.12 -21.51 14.39
C MET A 137 -16.37 -20.29 13.51
N ASN A 138 -17.21 -19.36 13.97
CA ASN A 138 -17.22 -17.99 13.45
C ASN A 138 -16.08 -17.16 14.07
N PHE A 139 -15.87 -15.95 13.55
CA PHE A 139 -14.84 -15.04 14.04
C PHE A 139 -14.88 -14.81 15.56
N ASN A 140 -16.05 -14.54 16.14
CA ASN A 140 -16.15 -14.32 17.59
C ASN A 140 -15.81 -15.59 18.39
N GLU A 141 -16.33 -16.75 17.99
CA GLU A 141 -16.04 -18.03 18.64
C GLU A 141 -14.55 -18.34 18.62
N TYR A 142 -13.89 -18.12 17.48
CA TYR A 142 -12.44 -18.32 17.36
C TYR A 142 -11.63 -17.36 18.22
N MET A 143 -12.02 -16.08 18.28
CA MET A 143 -11.35 -15.10 19.13
C MET A 143 -11.52 -15.41 20.63
N VAL A 144 -12.65 -16.00 21.04
CA VAL A 144 -12.85 -16.50 22.41
C VAL A 144 -11.94 -17.70 22.67
N ASP A 145 -11.92 -18.68 21.76
CA ASP A 145 -11.04 -19.86 21.84
C ASP A 145 -9.56 -19.47 21.96
N LEU A 146 -9.12 -18.45 21.20
CA LEU A 146 -7.77 -17.88 21.34
C LEU A 146 -7.49 -17.40 22.76
N VAL A 147 -8.42 -16.65 23.38
CA VAL A 147 -8.23 -16.16 24.75
C VAL A 147 -8.19 -17.31 25.74
N GLU A 148 -9.07 -18.30 25.59
CA GLU A 148 -9.10 -19.48 26.47
C GLU A 148 -7.82 -20.32 26.38
N ARG A 149 -7.24 -20.48 25.17
CA ARG A 149 -6.01 -21.24 24.96
C ARG A 149 -4.76 -20.50 25.39
N TYR A 150 -4.65 -19.22 25.05
CA TYR A 150 -3.40 -18.45 25.22
C TYR A 150 -3.38 -17.59 26.48
N ASN A 151 -4.53 -17.10 26.96
CA ASN A 151 -4.59 -16.21 28.12
C ASN A 151 -5.86 -16.40 28.98
N PRO A 152 -6.12 -17.62 29.50
CA PRO A 152 -7.32 -17.90 30.29
C PRO A 152 -7.39 -17.13 31.61
N GLU A 153 -6.26 -16.63 32.11
CA GLU A 153 -6.20 -15.85 33.36
C GLU A 153 -6.46 -14.35 33.16
N LEU A 154 -6.59 -13.89 31.91
CA LEU A 154 -6.75 -12.49 31.52
C LEU A 154 -5.68 -11.61 32.16
N LYS A 155 -4.40 -11.91 31.89
CA LYS A 155 -3.23 -11.15 32.36
C LYS A 155 -2.44 -10.61 31.17
N PRO A 156 -1.80 -9.43 31.26
CA PRO A 156 -1.02 -8.91 30.14
C PRO A 156 0.08 -9.88 29.72
N THR A 157 0.25 -10.09 28.43
CA THR A 157 1.35 -10.94 27.91
C THR A 157 2.72 -10.24 28.02
N LEU A 158 2.72 -8.91 27.96
CA LEU A 158 3.87 -8.01 28.02
C LEU A 158 3.56 -6.80 28.92
N ASP A 159 4.64 -6.12 29.34
CA ASP A 159 4.54 -4.90 30.15
C ASP A 159 4.05 -3.69 29.35
N PHE A 160 4.26 -3.70 28.03
CA PHE A 160 3.79 -2.67 27.09
C PHE A 160 2.79 -3.27 26.11
N SER A 161 2.00 -2.41 25.46
CA SER A 161 1.02 -2.87 24.48
C SER A 161 1.62 -2.88 23.08
N THR A 162 1.47 -4.01 22.40
CA THR A 162 1.79 -4.14 20.97
C THR A 162 0.77 -3.36 20.14
N VAL A 163 1.25 -2.59 19.17
CA VAL A 163 0.42 -1.79 18.27
C VAL A 163 0.84 -2.12 16.85
N GLY A 164 -0.12 -2.58 16.05
CA GLY A 164 0.07 -2.81 14.62
C GLY A 164 -0.82 -1.91 13.77
N GLU A 165 -0.54 -1.89 12.47
CA GLU A 165 -1.18 -0.98 11.54
C GLU A 165 -1.43 -1.67 10.19
N LEU A 166 -2.68 -1.61 9.72
CA LEU A 166 -3.09 -2.19 8.44
C LEU A 166 -3.01 -1.20 7.27
N MET A 167 -2.82 0.09 7.52
CA MET A 167 -2.78 1.14 6.49
C MET A 167 -1.83 2.27 6.86
N VAL A 168 -1.27 2.95 5.87
CA VAL A 168 -0.31 4.04 6.15
C VAL A 168 -0.99 5.20 6.85
N GLN A 169 -0.35 5.70 7.91
CA GLN A 169 -0.77 6.88 8.64
C GLN A 169 0.02 8.10 8.15
N CYS A 170 -0.64 8.98 7.40
CA CYS A 170 -0.02 10.23 6.93
C CYS A 170 -1.01 11.40 7.01
N ASP A 171 -0.50 12.58 7.34
CA ASP A 171 -1.29 13.81 7.34
C ASP A 171 -1.49 14.29 5.89
N THR A 172 -2.75 14.29 5.45
CA THR A 172 -3.17 14.72 4.12
C THR A 172 -3.87 16.09 4.14
N SER A 173 -3.91 16.76 5.29
CA SER A 173 -4.60 18.03 5.47
C SER A 173 -3.92 19.18 4.71
N GLU A 174 -2.59 19.16 4.62
CA GLU A 174 -1.82 20.15 3.87
C GLU A 174 -1.80 19.83 2.37
N LYS A 175 -2.37 20.73 1.57
CA LYS A 175 -2.33 20.64 0.10
C LYS A 175 -1.16 21.45 -0.46
N ARG A 176 -0.18 20.79 -1.06
CA ARG A 176 0.90 21.45 -1.83
C ARG A 176 0.45 21.83 -3.23
N ILE A 177 -0.15 23.02 -3.34
CA ILE A 177 -0.57 23.60 -4.62
C ILE A 177 0.51 24.56 -5.10
N ILE A 178 1.04 24.32 -6.29
CA ILE A 178 2.21 25.03 -6.81
C ILE A 178 1.86 25.74 -8.12
N GLY A 179 1.97 27.06 -8.14
CA GLY A 179 1.72 27.90 -9.30
C GLY A 179 3.01 28.45 -9.92
N LEU A 180 2.85 29.34 -10.90
CA LEU A 180 3.96 29.94 -11.62
C LEU A 180 4.90 30.73 -10.70
N LYS A 181 4.36 31.43 -9.70
CA LYS A 181 5.16 32.24 -8.77
C LYS A 181 6.05 31.34 -7.92
N GLU A 182 5.45 30.31 -7.34
CA GLU A 182 6.12 29.35 -6.47
C GLU A 182 7.23 28.59 -7.23
N ILE A 183 6.98 28.18 -8.48
CA ILE A 183 8.03 27.57 -9.32
C ILE A 183 9.18 28.53 -9.59
N ARG A 184 8.90 29.78 -9.97
CA ARG A 184 9.97 30.77 -10.26
C ARG A 184 10.84 31.06 -9.04
N GLU A 185 10.21 31.18 -7.86
CA GLU A 185 10.91 31.37 -6.60
C GLU A 185 11.81 30.17 -6.29
N TYR A 186 11.29 28.95 -6.43
CA TYR A 186 12.03 27.71 -6.22
C TYR A 186 13.21 27.54 -7.19
N VAL A 187 12.99 27.74 -8.49
CA VAL A 187 14.02 27.63 -9.53
C VAL A 187 15.17 28.60 -9.26
N SER A 188 14.85 29.82 -8.81
CA SER A 188 15.85 30.83 -8.46
C SER A 188 16.61 30.49 -7.18
N SER A 189 15.93 29.98 -6.15
CA SER A 189 16.59 29.63 -4.88
C SER A 189 17.52 28.44 -5.03
N GLU A 190 17.11 27.43 -5.81
CA GLU A 190 17.88 26.20 -6.04
C GLU A 190 18.85 26.29 -7.22
N ARG A 191 18.94 27.45 -7.88
CA ARG A 191 19.80 27.69 -9.06
C ARG A 191 19.57 26.68 -10.20
N LYS A 192 18.29 26.42 -10.50
CA LYS A 192 17.82 25.46 -11.51
C LYS A 192 17.40 26.12 -12.82
N GLU A 193 17.87 27.34 -13.10
CA GLU A 193 17.43 28.14 -14.26
C GLU A 193 17.78 27.50 -15.60
N THR A 194 18.79 26.63 -15.63
CA THR A 194 19.22 25.89 -16.83
C THR A 194 18.57 24.52 -16.96
N SER A 195 17.79 24.08 -15.95
CA SER A 195 17.17 22.77 -15.94
C SER A 195 15.96 22.73 -16.87
N GLU A 196 16.00 21.84 -17.87
CA GLU A 196 15.00 21.80 -18.94
C GLU A 196 13.58 21.49 -18.41
N ILE A 197 13.46 20.62 -17.40
CA ILE A 197 12.14 20.30 -16.81
C ILE A 197 11.46 21.55 -16.23
N PHE A 198 12.23 22.40 -15.52
CA PHE A 198 11.70 23.61 -14.91
C PHE A 198 11.37 24.68 -15.95
N ILE A 199 12.17 24.80 -17.01
CA ILE A 199 11.86 25.66 -18.15
C ILE A 199 10.52 25.23 -18.79
N LEU A 200 10.27 23.93 -18.94
CA LEU A 200 8.99 23.42 -19.48
C LEU A 200 7.82 23.70 -18.52
N PHE A 201 8.02 23.51 -17.21
CA PHE A 201 7.02 23.78 -16.19
C PHE A 201 6.61 25.25 -16.17
N GLU A 202 7.57 26.17 -16.15
CA GLU A 202 7.29 27.61 -16.18
C GLU A 202 6.52 28.01 -17.44
N LYS A 203 6.97 27.55 -18.62
CA LYS A 203 6.28 27.83 -19.90
C LYS A 203 4.85 27.31 -19.89
N TYR A 204 4.63 26.09 -19.38
CA TYR A 204 3.30 25.52 -19.29
C TYR A 204 2.39 26.31 -18.34
N LEU A 205 2.86 26.61 -17.13
CA LEU A 205 2.09 27.35 -16.12
C LEU A 205 1.77 28.77 -16.60
N GLU A 206 2.71 29.42 -17.27
CA GLU A 206 2.51 30.75 -17.85
C GLU A 206 1.43 30.76 -18.93
N LYS A 207 1.42 29.75 -19.81
CA LYS A 207 0.46 29.63 -20.91
C LYS A 207 -0.92 29.16 -20.45
N SER A 208 -0.96 28.14 -19.58
CA SER A 208 -2.20 27.46 -19.18
C SER A 208 -2.91 28.15 -18.02
N LYS A 209 -2.18 28.93 -17.20
CA LYS A 209 -2.66 29.50 -15.92
C LYS A 209 -3.15 28.45 -14.91
N LYS A 210 -2.72 27.19 -15.08
CA LYS A 210 -3.04 26.08 -14.17
C LYS A 210 -2.09 26.08 -12.97
N LYS A 211 -2.28 25.10 -12.09
CA LYS A 211 -1.42 24.83 -10.94
C LYS A 211 -1.08 23.34 -10.93
N PHE A 212 0.05 23.01 -10.32
CA PHE A 212 0.43 21.64 -10.00
C PHE A 212 -0.03 21.29 -8.58
N THR A 213 -0.05 20.00 -8.30
CA THR A 213 -0.33 19.49 -6.97
C THR A 213 0.67 18.39 -6.64
N GLY A 214 1.40 18.58 -5.54
CA GLY A 214 2.37 17.61 -5.04
C GLY A 214 1.94 16.94 -3.74
N TYR A 215 2.79 16.04 -3.27
CA TYR A 215 2.71 15.42 -1.95
C TYR A 215 3.47 16.25 -0.92
N ASN A 216 2.94 16.36 0.28
CA ASN A 216 3.69 16.90 1.42
C ASN A 216 4.71 15.86 1.95
N ASP A 217 5.57 16.24 2.89
CA ASP A 217 6.63 15.34 3.37
C ASP A 217 6.10 14.12 4.13
N ASP A 218 4.96 14.24 4.79
CA ASP A 218 4.30 13.14 5.52
C ASP A 218 3.69 12.13 4.54
N GLU A 219 3.07 12.62 3.49
CA GLU A 219 2.58 11.80 2.37
C GLU A 219 3.73 11.08 1.66
N ILE A 220 4.86 11.76 1.39
CA ILE A 220 6.01 11.09 0.76
C ILE A 220 6.56 9.99 1.67
N ARG A 221 6.66 10.21 2.99
CA ARG A 221 7.03 9.13 3.94
C ARG A 221 6.04 7.97 3.87
N GLY A 222 4.75 8.27 3.75
CA GLY A 222 3.74 7.26 3.53
C GLY A 222 3.93 6.46 2.23
N ILE A 223 4.42 7.09 1.16
CA ILE A 223 4.69 6.41 -0.12
C ILE A 223 5.88 5.47 0.07
N GLU A 224 6.93 5.93 0.75
CA GLU A 224 8.10 5.13 1.08
C GLU A 224 7.70 3.87 1.89
N GLU A 225 6.83 4.02 2.89
CA GLU A 225 6.34 2.91 3.71
C GLU A 225 5.45 1.93 2.92
N LEU A 226 4.50 2.44 2.13
CA LEU A 226 3.53 1.61 1.42
C LEU A 226 4.17 0.75 0.32
N TYR A 227 5.14 1.33 -0.40
CA TYR A 227 5.79 0.68 -1.54
C TYR A 227 7.14 0.06 -1.17
N ASP A 228 7.63 0.24 0.06
CA ASP A 228 8.97 -0.18 0.54
C ASP A 228 10.09 0.34 -0.38
N ILE A 229 10.10 1.66 -0.58
CA ILE A 229 11.06 2.37 -1.43
C ILE A 229 11.69 3.54 -0.69
N GLU A 230 12.75 4.11 -1.26
CA GLU A 230 13.42 5.30 -0.71
C GLU A 230 13.41 6.45 -1.72
N VAL A 231 12.56 7.46 -1.50
CA VAL A 231 12.34 8.52 -2.48
C VAL A 231 13.30 9.69 -2.22
N LYS A 232 14.27 9.85 -3.14
CA LYS A 232 15.31 10.89 -3.09
C LYS A 232 15.47 11.66 -4.41
N GLY A 233 16.25 12.74 -4.36
CA GLY A 233 16.69 13.49 -5.53
C GLY A 233 15.54 14.02 -6.40
N ASP A 234 15.75 13.98 -7.72
CA ASP A 234 14.80 14.47 -8.73
C ASP A 234 13.40 13.82 -8.61
N PHE A 235 13.33 12.54 -8.23
CA PHE A 235 12.05 11.87 -8.08
C PHE A 235 11.28 12.41 -6.86
N ARG A 236 11.95 12.61 -5.73
CA ARG A 236 11.35 13.25 -4.54
C ARG A 236 10.89 14.66 -4.83
N GLU A 237 11.75 15.44 -5.49
CA GLU A 237 11.43 16.80 -5.91
C GLU A 237 10.16 16.81 -6.77
N TYR A 238 10.09 15.94 -7.78
CA TYR A 238 8.91 15.84 -8.62
C TYR A 238 7.66 15.45 -7.84
N LEU A 239 7.73 14.46 -6.94
CA LEU A 239 6.59 14.08 -6.10
C LEU A 239 6.09 15.28 -5.28
N SER A 240 7.01 16.07 -4.73
CA SER A 240 6.68 17.24 -3.93
C SER A 240 6.07 18.40 -4.74
N ILE A 241 6.38 18.48 -6.04
CA ILE A 241 5.92 19.57 -6.92
C ILE A 241 4.65 19.22 -7.67
N ALA A 242 4.61 18.01 -8.25
CA ALA A 242 3.60 17.59 -9.20
C ALA A 242 3.16 16.14 -9.01
N GLY A 243 3.52 15.48 -7.91
CA GLY A 243 3.27 14.06 -7.70
C GLY A 243 1.79 13.63 -7.79
N LYS A 244 0.84 14.52 -7.50
CA LYS A 244 -0.59 14.25 -7.64
C LYS A 244 -1.15 14.71 -8.97
N SER A 245 -0.66 15.84 -9.48
CA SER A 245 -1.08 16.39 -10.77
C SER A 245 -0.07 17.36 -11.35
N LEU A 246 0.23 17.20 -12.64
CA LEU A 246 0.98 18.16 -13.45
C LEU A 246 0.04 19.15 -14.18
N GLY A 247 -1.15 19.39 -13.62
CA GLY A 247 -2.11 20.36 -14.15
C GLY A 247 -2.59 20.08 -15.58
N GLY A 248 -2.48 18.84 -16.06
CA GLY A 248 -2.87 18.42 -17.42
C GLY A 248 -1.77 18.50 -18.49
N LEU A 249 -0.52 18.77 -18.10
CA LEU A 249 0.64 18.73 -19.01
C LEU A 249 0.97 17.30 -19.46
N LEU A 250 0.81 16.34 -18.56
CA LEU A 250 0.77 14.90 -18.83
C LEU A 250 -0.55 14.36 -18.25
N GLY A 251 -1.13 13.34 -18.89
CA GLY A 251 -2.35 12.67 -18.47
C GLY A 251 -2.11 11.27 -17.92
N LYS A 252 -3.20 10.59 -17.56
CA LYS A 252 -3.18 9.24 -16.99
C LYS A 252 -2.69 8.16 -17.95
N LYS A 253 -2.84 8.38 -19.27
CA LYS A 253 -2.39 7.40 -20.28
C LYS A 253 -0.89 7.44 -20.51
N GLU A 254 -0.26 8.58 -20.22
CA GLU A 254 1.17 8.78 -20.47
C GLU A 254 2.03 8.44 -19.25
N PHE A 255 1.49 8.62 -18.05
CA PHE A 255 2.25 8.45 -16.82
C PHE A 255 1.41 7.81 -15.72
N LEU A 256 1.83 6.64 -15.26
CA LEU A 256 1.05 5.81 -14.35
C LEU A 256 0.76 6.52 -13.02
N LEU A 257 1.62 7.45 -12.59
CA LEU A 257 1.41 8.25 -11.37
C LEU A 257 0.08 9.01 -11.38
N TYR A 258 -0.43 9.38 -12.57
CA TYR A 258 -1.69 10.12 -12.73
C TYR A 258 -2.88 9.24 -13.09
N SER A 259 -2.68 7.93 -13.22
CA SER A 259 -3.76 7.01 -13.56
C SER A 259 -4.75 6.75 -12.42
N ASP A 260 -5.93 6.30 -12.81
CA ASP A 260 -7.04 5.92 -11.95
C ASP A 260 -6.94 4.47 -11.43
N ILE A 261 -5.80 3.81 -11.67
CA ILE A 261 -5.50 2.49 -11.09
C ILE A 261 -5.49 2.62 -9.56
N GLY A 262 -6.24 1.74 -8.90
CA GLY A 262 -6.39 1.72 -7.45
C GLY A 262 -5.06 1.46 -6.74
N VAL A 263 -4.92 1.99 -5.52
CA VAL A 263 -3.70 1.83 -4.70
C VAL A 263 -3.33 0.36 -4.51
N ARG A 264 -4.30 -0.50 -4.19
CA ARG A 264 -4.10 -1.95 -4.08
C ARG A 264 -3.51 -2.51 -5.38
N GLU A 265 -4.17 -2.29 -6.51
CA GLU A 265 -3.72 -2.81 -7.81
C GLU A 265 -2.29 -2.38 -8.16
N ARG A 266 -1.89 -1.14 -7.84
CA ARG A 266 -0.49 -0.68 -8.00
C ARG A 266 0.50 -1.47 -7.16
N ILE A 267 0.17 -1.70 -5.89
CA ILE A 267 1.01 -2.47 -4.98
C ILE A 267 1.14 -3.91 -5.48
N LEU A 268 0.04 -4.51 -5.96
CA LEU A 268 0.07 -5.86 -6.52
C LEU A 268 0.90 -5.95 -7.80
N LEU A 269 0.82 -4.94 -8.67
CA LEU A 269 1.69 -4.82 -9.85
C LEU A 269 3.17 -4.72 -9.44
N GLN A 270 3.48 -3.93 -8.41
CA GLN A 270 4.81 -3.78 -7.85
C GLN A 270 5.37 -5.12 -7.37
N PHE A 271 4.56 -5.89 -6.62
CA PHE A 271 4.97 -7.19 -6.12
C PHE A 271 5.14 -8.24 -7.22
N SER A 272 4.21 -8.28 -8.18
CA SER A 272 4.27 -9.20 -9.30
C SER A 272 5.54 -8.98 -10.13
N LEU A 273 5.90 -7.72 -10.38
CA LEU A 273 7.16 -7.41 -11.06
C LEU A 273 8.37 -7.77 -10.19
N GLU A 274 8.33 -7.54 -8.87
CA GLU A 274 9.45 -7.93 -7.99
C GLU A 274 9.70 -9.45 -8.03
N LYS A 275 8.64 -10.27 -7.93
CA LYS A 275 8.72 -11.75 -8.04
C LYS A 275 9.37 -12.14 -9.37
N GLU A 276 8.86 -11.61 -10.48
CA GLU A 276 9.38 -11.86 -11.83
C GLU A 276 10.87 -11.47 -11.95
N LEU A 277 11.27 -10.30 -11.48
CA LEU A 277 12.66 -9.85 -11.56
C LEU A 277 13.59 -10.77 -10.75
N ARG A 278 13.16 -11.25 -9.57
CA ARG A 278 13.93 -12.23 -8.77
C ARG A 278 14.06 -13.58 -9.48
N GLU A 279 12.97 -14.09 -10.06
CA GLU A 279 12.97 -15.35 -10.82
C GLU A 279 13.87 -15.31 -12.06
N ASN A 280 14.08 -14.11 -12.63
CA ASN A 280 15.01 -13.88 -13.73
C ASN A 280 16.41 -13.44 -13.25
N GLU A 281 16.74 -13.63 -11.97
CA GLU A 281 18.04 -13.36 -11.36
C GLU A 281 18.49 -11.89 -11.43
N LEU A 282 17.55 -10.94 -11.59
CA LEU A 282 17.80 -9.49 -11.64
C LEU A 282 17.85 -8.87 -10.23
N TYR A 283 18.59 -9.50 -9.32
CA TYR A 283 18.66 -9.11 -7.90
C TYR A 283 19.20 -7.70 -7.69
N ASP A 284 20.17 -7.25 -8.49
CA ASP A 284 20.74 -5.90 -8.39
C ASP A 284 19.66 -4.81 -8.49
N ILE A 285 18.65 -5.00 -9.36
CA ILE A 285 17.54 -4.05 -9.51
C ILE A 285 16.58 -4.12 -8.32
N VAL A 286 16.29 -5.33 -7.87
CA VAL A 286 15.35 -5.56 -6.77
C VAL A 286 15.92 -5.02 -5.45
N ASP A 287 17.21 -5.24 -5.21
CA ASP A 287 17.90 -4.80 -4.01
C ASP A 287 18.08 -3.28 -3.96
N GLU A 288 18.18 -2.61 -5.13
CA GLU A 288 18.09 -1.15 -5.25
C GLU A 288 16.72 -0.58 -4.91
N LYS A 289 15.70 -1.44 -4.78
CA LYS A 289 14.28 -1.08 -4.72
C LYS A 289 13.85 -0.28 -5.95
N PHE A 290 12.60 -0.41 -6.36
CA PHE A 290 12.13 0.29 -7.55
C PHE A 290 10.68 0.72 -7.40
N PHE A 291 10.26 1.67 -8.24
CA PHE A 291 8.89 2.13 -8.32
C PHE A 291 8.42 2.16 -9.77
N ILE A 292 7.27 1.54 -10.06
CA ILE A 292 6.71 1.48 -11.42
C ILE A 292 6.17 2.85 -11.84
N LEU A 293 6.69 3.35 -12.97
CA LEU A 293 6.37 4.63 -13.59
C LEU A 293 5.38 4.52 -14.76
N ASP A 294 5.38 3.39 -15.47
CA ASP A 294 4.47 3.09 -16.57
C ASP A 294 4.31 1.57 -16.72
N TYR A 295 3.15 1.14 -17.22
CA TYR A 295 2.82 -0.26 -17.46
C TYR A 295 1.91 -0.40 -18.70
N LYS A 296 2.31 -1.25 -19.64
CA LYS A 296 1.62 -1.43 -20.94
C LYS A 296 1.46 -2.90 -21.30
N ASN A 297 0.32 -3.18 -21.96
CA ASN A 297 0.04 -4.46 -22.61
C ASN A 297 0.25 -5.71 -21.73
N ASN A 298 0.11 -5.54 -20.41
CA ASN A 298 0.37 -6.55 -19.40
C ASN A 298 1.77 -7.17 -19.34
N SER A 299 2.75 -6.62 -20.04
CA SER A 299 4.08 -7.23 -20.18
C SER A 299 5.23 -6.22 -20.24
N GLU A 300 4.95 -4.94 -20.41
CA GLU A 300 5.95 -3.90 -20.56
C GLU A 300 5.90 -2.94 -19.37
N TYR A 301 7.03 -2.79 -18.69
CA TYR A 301 7.17 -1.97 -17.49
C TYR A 301 8.22 -0.89 -17.72
N ILE A 302 7.94 0.31 -17.21
CA ILE A 302 8.96 1.34 -16.98
C ILE A 302 9.00 1.59 -15.49
N PHE A 303 10.17 1.55 -14.88
CA PHE A 303 10.33 1.80 -13.45
C PHE A 303 11.63 2.54 -13.15
N ILE A 304 11.67 3.18 -11.99
CA ILE A 304 12.84 3.89 -11.46
C ILE A 304 13.44 3.12 -10.29
N THR A 305 14.76 2.97 -10.21
CA THR A 305 15.42 2.46 -9.00
C THR A 305 15.60 3.56 -7.97
N THR A 306 15.35 3.27 -6.69
CA THR A 306 15.12 4.32 -5.69
C THR A 306 16.31 4.54 -4.74
N LYS A 307 17.13 3.52 -4.45
CA LYS A 307 18.29 3.69 -3.55
C LYS A 307 19.48 4.43 -4.18
N ASN A 308 19.79 4.17 -5.46
CA ASN A 308 21.07 4.57 -6.08
C ASN A 308 20.90 5.54 -7.28
N ASN A 309 20.24 6.68 -7.06
CA ASN A 309 20.15 7.80 -8.01
C ASN A 309 19.24 7.62 -9.24
N GLY A 310 18.16 6.86 -9.14
CA GLY A 310 17.00 7.13 -10.01
C GLY A 310 17.14 6.73 -11.47
N LYS A 311 17.92 5.69 -11.77
CA LYS A 311 17.99 5.13 -13.12
C LYS A 311 16.63 4.58 -13.53
N ILE A 312 16.28 4.76 -14.79
CA ILE A 312 15.01 4.32 -15.33
C ILE A 312 15.25 3.17 -16.28
N TYR A 313 14.50 2.10 -16.06
CA TYR A 313 14.59 0.88 -16.83
C TYR A 313 13.28 0.60 -17.56
N TYR A 314 13.42 0.03 -18.74
CA TYR A 314 12.37 -0.68 -19.45
C TYR A 314 12.57 -2.18 -19.24
N TYR A 315 11.51 -2.87 -18.87
CA TYR A 315 11.49 -4.32 -18.77
C TYR A 315 10.32 -4.90 -19.58
N ASN A 316 10.62 -5.87 -20.44
CA ASN A 316 9.62 -6.66 -21.13
C ASN A 316 9.61 -8.07 -20.55
N LYS A 317 8.50 -8.44 -19.91
CA LYS A 317 8.29 -9.74 -19.27
C LYS A 317 8.36 -10.89 -20.27
N ASP A 318 7.62 -10.81 -21.38
CA ASP A 318 7.53 -11.89 -22.37
C ASP A 318 8.88 -12.24 -23.00
N ARG A 319 9.69 -11.22 -23.28
CA ARG A 319 11.01 -11.35 -23.90
C ARG A 319 12.14 -11.45 -22.88
N LYS A 320 11.85 -11.20 -21.60
CA LYS A 320 12.84 -11.12 -20.51
C LYS A 320 13.97 -10.15 -20.82
N ILE A 321 13.63 -8.97 -21.37
CA ILE A 321 14.60 -7.95 -21.78
C ILE A 321 14.54 -6.78 -20.80
N LEU A 322 15.65 -6.52 -20.12
CA LEU A 322 15.88 -5.31 -19.32
C LEU A 322 16.78 -4.33 -20.09
N LYS A 323 16.41 -3.05 -20.11
CA LYS A 323 17.20 -1.97 -20.72
C LYS A 323 17.15 -0.72 -19.86
N GLU A 324 18.31 -0.16 -19.54
CA GLU A 324 18.40 1.21 -19.02
C GLU A 324 17.95 2.17 -20.14
N VAL A 325 16.95 3.00 -19.86
CA VAL A 325 16.40 3.96 -20.83
C VAL A 325 16.83 5.38 -20.52
N GLU A 326 16.98 5.74 -19.23
CA GLU A 326 17.43 7.07 -18.80
C GLU A 326 18.24 6.99 -17.51
N ASN A 327 19.17 7.95 -17.35
CA ASN A 327 20.07 7.99 -16.21
C ASN A 327 19.54 8.83 -15.04
N ASN A 328 18.49 9.63 -15.26
CA ASN A 328 17.81 10.40 -14.21
C ASN A 328 16.33 10.62 -14.54
N PHE A 329 15.55 10.94 -13.50
CA PHE A 329 14.11 11.10 -13.58
C PHE A 329 13.66 12.33 -14.38
N ASN A 330 14.36 13.45 -14.25
CA ASN A 330 14.00 14.70 -14.91
C ASN A 330 14.07 14.57 -16.45
N ASP A 331 15.13 13.95 -16.98
CA ASP A 331 15.29 13.71 -18.42
C ASP A 331 14.19 12.82 -18.99
N TYR A 332 13.77 11.80 -18.24
CA TYR A 332 12.65 10.95 -18.61
C TYR A 332 11.35 11.74 -18.74
N ILE A 333 11.02 12.57 -17.74
CA ILE A 333 9.83 13.41 -17.77
C ILE A 333 9.88 14.41 -18.93
N VAL A 334 11.02 15.05 -19.18
CA VAL A 334 11.22 15.96 -20.32
C VAL A 334 10.93 15.24 -21.63
N LYS A 335 11.46 14.03 -21.82
CA LYS A 335 11.20 13.21 -23.02
C LYS A 335 9.73 12.83 -23.13
N LEU A 336 9.08 12.48 -22.02
CA LEU A 336 7.66 12.15 -21.96
C LEU A 336 6.79 13.34 -22.39
N ILE A 337 7.05 14.54 -21.85
CA ILE A 337 6.35 15.78 -22.21
C ILE A 337 6.58 16.10 -23.70
N LYS A 338 7.82 16.03 -24.19
CA LYS A 338 8.12 16.31 -25.61
C LYS A 338 7.45 15.31 -26.55
N LYS A 339 7.32 14.05 -26.13
CA LYS A 339 6.68 12.99 -26.91
C LYS A 339 5.17 13.19 -27.03
N TYR A 340 4.49 13.46 -25.91
CA TYR A 340 3.03 13.47 -25.87
C TYR A 340 2.41 14.86 -25.92
N ASN A 341 3.14 15.91 -25.54
CA ASN A 341 2.61 17.26 -25.43
C ASN A 341 3.63 18.36 -25.76
N ARG A 342 4.24 18.28 -26.94
CA ARG A 342 5.23 19.25 -27.42
C ARG A 342 4.70 20.70 -27.47
N SER A 343 3.39 20.87 -27.64
CA SER A 343 2.71 22.17 -27.68
C SER A 343 2.52 22.82 -26.31
N LEU A 344 2.78 22.10 -25.21
CA LEU A 344 2.58 22.54 -23.84
C LEU A 344 1.18 23.11 -23.63
N VAL A 345 0.16 22.33 -23.99
CA VAL A 345 -1.26 22.68 -23.80
C VAL A 345 -1.93 21.61 -22.96
N GLU A 346 -2.97 21.95 -22.23
CA GLU A 346 -3.72 20.96 -21.45
C GLU A 346 -4.22 19.80 -22.34
N ILE A 347 -3.92 18.55 -21.96
CA ILE A 347 -4.45 17.36 -22.62
C ILE A 347 -5.92 17.20 -22.20
N LYS A 348 -6.84 17.58 -23.08
CA LYS A 348 -8.29 17.52 -22.82
C LYS A 348 -8.76 16.08 -22.68
N ASN A 349 -9.70 15.86 -21.75
CA ASN A 349 -10.35 14.57 -21.45
C ASN A 349 -9.44 13.48 -20.81
N ASP A 350 -8.25 13.85 -20.32
CA ASP A 350 -7.36 12.96 -19.56
C ASP A 350 -6.91 13.57 -18.22
N ILE A 351 -7.75 14.49 -17.70
CA ILE A 351 -7.47 15.31 -16.52
C ILE A 351 -7.89 14.54 -15.27
N THR A 352 -6.91 13.94 -14.59
CA THR A 352 -7.09 13.40 -13.23
C THR A 352 -5.92 13.80 -12.34
N SER A 353 -6.21 13.98 -11.06
CA SER A 353 -5.19 13.88 -10.02
C SER A 353 -5.04 12.40 -9.67
N GLY A 354 -3.88 11.80 -9.96
CA GLY A 354 -3.56 10.50 -9.40
C GLY A 354 -3.20 10.67 -7.93
N ASN A 355 -3.60 9.72 -7.09
CA ASN A 355 -3.13 9.67 -5.73
C ASN A 355 -2.71 8.24 -5.39
N ILE A 356 -1.40 8.03 -5.32
CA ILE A 356 -0.81 6.70 -5.09
C ILE A 356 -0.80 6.28 -3.62
N LEU A 357 -1.31 7.15 -2.73
CA LEU A 357 -1.56 6.89 -1.32
C LEU A 357 -3.03 6.77 -0.97
N ASN A 358 -3.87 7.52 -1.67
CA ASN A 358 -5.21 7.78 -1.19
C ASN A 358 -6.16 6.68 -1.61
N ILE A 359 -6.46 5.83 -0.63
CA ILE A 359 -7.42 4.74 -0.72
C ILE A 359 -8.83 5.32 -0.48
N ILE A 360 -9.26 6.33 -1.25
CA ILE A 360 -10.60 6.95 -1.08
C ILE A 360 -11.69 6.26 -1.87
#